data_AF-A0AAN8G628-F1
#
_entry.id   AF-A0AAN8G628-F1
#
_cell.length_a   1.000
_cell.length_b   1.000
_cell.length_c   1.000
_cell.angle_alpha   90.00
_cell.angle_beta   90.00
_cell.angle_gamma   90.00
#
_symmetry.space_group_name_H-M   'P 1'
#
loop_
_entity.id
_entity.type
_entity.pdbx_description
1 polymer ?
#
loop_
_entity_poly.entity_id
_entity_poly.type
_entity_poly.pdbx_seq_one_letter_code
_entity_poly.pdbx_strand_id
1 'polypeptide(L)'
;MKLIEKCFQLAVDCLLKTSEIYTDMGRFNMAAKNHVTIAELFETECPDTEQCIQHYQKAADYYKGEESKSSATKCLIKVAQYAAQLEQYQKAIAVFEEIAMWEADHPTLKYAAKNHFFQALLCYLCIDPLDAQHALKRFEDASPSFADTREAKLIKDLIACLEDGNEELFTDTVKSFDKISRLDQWHTGLLVKIKRSISKEEEDDLK
;
A
#
# COMPACT_ATOMS: atom_id res chain seq x y z
N MET A 1 -1.35 13.28 28.86
CA MET A 1 -0.31 12.56 28.09
C MET A 1 0.24 11.34 28.84
N LYS A 2 1.03 11.47 29.92
CA LYS A 2 1.65 10.32 30.60
C LYS A 2 0.70 9.20 31.09
N LEU A 3 -0.56 9.51 31.44
CA LEU A 3 -1.54 8.49 31.83
C LEU A 3 -2.07 7.69 30.63
N ILE A 4 -2.28 8.35 29.49
CA ILE A 4 -2.80 7.73 28.26
C ILE A 4 -1.76 6.78 27.68
N GLU A 5 -0.51 7.23 27.63
CA GLU A 5 0.64 6.43 27.18
C GLU A 5 0.87 5.18 28.05
N LYS A 6 0.64 5.29 29.37
CA LYS A 6 0.73 4.15 30.29
C LYS A 6 -0.44 3.18 30.13
N CYS A 7 -1.67 3.67 29.94
CA CYS A 7 -2.82 2.81 29.64
C CYS A 7 -2.68 2.10 28.29
N PHE A 8 -2.11 2.80 27.29
CA PHE A 8 -1.80 2.26 25.97
C PHE A 8 -0.81 1.10 26.06
N GLN A 9 0.34 1.30 26.71
CA GLN A 9 1.34 0.24 26.89
C GLN A 9 0.76 -0.98 27.61
N LEU A 10 -0.04 -0.76 28.67
CA LEU A 10 -0.71 -1.85 29.39
C LEU A 10 -1.70 -2.61 28.51
N ALA A 11 -2.45 -1.93 27.63
CA ALA A 11 -3.37 -2.57 26.70
C ALA A 11 -2.63 -3.44 25.68
N VAL A 12 -1.54 -2.92 25.09
CA VAL A 12 -0.68 -3.67 24.18
C VAL A 12 -0.09 -4.89 24.87
N ASP A 13 0.46 -4.74 26.09
CA ASP A 13 1.04 -5.86 26.85
C ASP A 13 -0.01 -6.95 27.17
N CYS A 14 -1.24 -6.55 27.51
CA CYS A 14 -2.31 -7.50 27.77
C CYS A 14 -2.71 -8.26 26.50
N LEU A 15 -2.83 -7.56 25.36
CA LEU A 15 -3.15 -8.18 24.08
C LEU A 15 -2.01 -9.08 23.57
N LEU A 16 -0.75 -8.71 23.79
CA LEU A 16 0.40 -9.54 23.45
C LEU A 16 0.42 -10.84 24.24
N LYS A 17 0.29 -10.78 25.57
CA LYS A 17 0.15 -11.99 26.42
C LYS A 17 -1.02 -12.85 26.00
N THR A 18 -2.14 -12.23 25.66
CA THR A 18 -3.33 -12.96 25.16
C THR A 18 -3.03 -13.64 23.82
N SER A 19 -2.29 -12.98 22.92
CA SER A 19 -1.87 -13.57 21.64
C SER A 19 -0.93 -14.76 21.83
N GLU A 20 0.01 -14.68 22.78
CA GLU A 20 0.94 -15.77 23.11
C GLU A 20 0.15 -17.00 23.61
N ILE A 21 -0.77 -16.80 24.55
CA ILE A 21 -1.64 -17.87 25.06
C ILE A 21 -2.45 -18.50 23.91
N TYR A 22 -3.02 -17.70 23.01
CA TYR A 22 -3.76 -18.26 21.86
C TYR A 22 -2.86 -18.98 20.86
N THR A 23 -1.62 -18.53 20.69
CA THR A 23 -0.62 -19.17 19.83
C THR A 23 -0.22 -20.52 20.41
N ASP A 24 0.02 -20.59 21.73
CA ASP A 24 0.32 -21.83 22.46
C ASP A 24 -0.85 -22.84 22.42
N MET A 25 -2.08 -22.33 22.40
CA MET A 25 -3.29 -23.13 22.23
C MET A 25 -3.56 -23.56 20.78
N GLY A 26 -2.73 -23.14 19.81
CA GLY A 26 -2.92 -23.42 18.38
C GLY A 26 -4.08 -22.66 17.73
N ARG A 27 -4.59 -21.59 18.36
CA ARG A 27 -5.68 -20.75 17.84
C ARG A 27 -5.12 -19.51 17.13
N PHE A 28 -4.41 -19.71 16.02
CA PHE A 28 -3.73 -18.65 15.28
C PHE A 28 -4.69 -17.57 14.74
N ASN A 29 -5.92 -17.94 14.35
CA ASN A 29 -6.94 -16.98 13.95
C ASN A 29 -7.30 -15.95 15.06
N MET A 30 -7.29 -16.36 16.34
CA MET A 30 -7.56 -15.45 17.46
C MET A 30 -6.33 -14.61 17.81
N ALA A 31 -5.13 -15.20 17.73
CA ALA A 31 -3.88 -14.47 17.87
C ALA A 31 -3.73 -13.38 16.80
N ALA A 32 -4.08 -13.68 15.54
CA ALA A 32 -4.06 -12.73 14.43
C ALA A 32 -5.00 -11.54 14.68
N LYS A 33 -6.21 -11.77 15.20
CA LYS A 33 -7.15 -10.69 15.56
C LYS A 33 -6.56 -9.77 16.63
N ASN A 34 -5.92 -10.33 17.66
CA ASN A 34 -5.27 -9.53 18.69
C ASN A 34 -4.15 -8.67 18.10
N HIS A 35 -3.35 -9.20 17.18
CA HIS A 35 -2.31 -8.43 16.49
C HIS A 35 -2.87 -7.32 15.61
N VAL A 36 -3.99 -7.54 14.92
CA VAL A 36 -4.70 -6.47 14.19
C VAL A 36 -5.14 -5.37 15.15
N THR A 37 -5.77 -5.72 16.28
CA THR A 37 -6.20 -4.74 17.28
C THR A 37 -5.02 -3.97 17.87
N ILE A 38 -3.88 -4.62 18.13
CA ILE A 38 -2.65 -3.93 18.56
C ILE A 38 -2.21 -2.93 17.49
N ALA A 39 -2.20 -3.33 16.21
CA ALA A 39 -1.81 -2.46 15.11
C ALA A 39 -2.75 -1.25 14.95
N GLU A 40 -4.06 -1.45 15.08
CA GLU A 40 -5.07 -0.38 15.06
C GLU A 40 -4.88 0.60 16.23
N LEU A 41 -4.48 0.11 17.41
CA LEU A 41 -4.15 0.98 18.56
C LEU A 41 -2.91 1.84 18.29
N PHE A 42 -1.89 1.29 17.61
CA PHE A 42 -0.74 2.07 17.15
C PHE A 42 -1.14 3.09 16.07
N GLU A 43 -2.17 2.85 15.26
CA GLU A 43 -2.65 3.84 14.29
C GLU A 43 -3.31 5.05 14.98
N THR A 44 -4.02 4.84 16.10
CA THR A 44 -4.87 5.87 16.71
C THR A 44 -4.23 6.60 17.89
N GLU A 45 -3.61 5.87 18.82
CA GLU A 45 -3.20 6.42 20.13
C GLU A 45 -1.72 6.84 20.16
N CYS A 46 -0.84 6.07 19.51
CA CYS A 46 0.60 6.32 19.44
C CYS A 46 1.10 5.96 18.04
N PRO A 47 1.16 6.93 17.09
CA PRO A 47 1.50 6.68 15.69
C PRO A 47 2.95 6.23 15.53
N ASP A 48 3.18 4.94 15.73
CA ASP A 48 4.40 4.21 15.42
C ASP A 48 4.11 3.30 14.22
N THR A 49 4.40 3.83 13.04
CA THR A 49 4.15 3.16 11.76
C THR A 49 5.01 1.90 11.60
N GLU A 50 6.20 1.84 12.21
CA GLU A 50 7.08 0.67 12.12
C GLU A 50 6.52 -0.51 12.93
N GLN A 51 6.12 -0.26 14.18
CA GLN A 51 5.49 -1.30 15.02
C GLN A 51 4.17 -1.77 14.42
N CYS A 52 3.38 -0.84 13.86
CA CYS A 52 2.14 -1.15 13.16
C CYS A 52 2.36 -2.15 12.02
N ILE A 53 3.36 -1.92 11.17
CA ILE A 53 3.73 -2.84 10.07
C ILE A 53 4.12 -4.22 10.62
N GLN A 54 4.93 -4.29 11.67
CA GLN A 54 5.36 -5.57 12.25
C GLN A 54 4.17 -6.39 12.77
N HIS A 55 3.21 -5.75 13.43
CA HIS A 55 2.03 -6.42 13.95
C HIS A 55 1.06 -6.86 12.85
N TYR A 56 0.81 -6.02 11.83
CA TYR A 56 -0.01 -6.43 10.69
C TYR A 56 0.65 -7.55 9.87
N GLN A 57 1.97 -7.54 9.72
CA GLN A 57 2.70 -8.61 9.03
C GLN A 57 2.53 -9.94 9.76
N LYS A 58 2.74 -9.95 11.09
CA LYS A 58 2.50 -11.16 11.92
C LYS A 58 1.06 -11.64 11.81
N ALA A 59 0.08 -10.73 11.85
CA ALA A 59 -1.32 -11.09 11.67
C ALA A 59 -1.58 -11.71 10.29
N ALA A 60 -1.00 -11.14 9.23
CA ALA A 60 -1.10 -11.67 7.87
C ALA A 60 -0.50 -13.08 7.77
N ASP A 61 0.66 -13.32 8.37
CA ASP A 61 1.32 -14.63 8.34
C ASP A 61 0.48 -15.70 9.06
N TYR A 62 -0.13 -15.36 10.20
CA TYR A 62 -1.07 -16.26 10.88
C TYR A 62 -2.32 -16.54 10.03
N TYR A 63 -2.90 -15.53 9.37
CA TYR A 63 -4.03 -15.74 8.47
C TYR A 63 -3.66 -16.54 7.22
N LYS A 64 -2.44 -16.39 6.68
CA LYS A 64 -1.93 -17.20 5.57
C LYS A 64 -1.81 -18.68 5.99
N GLY A 65 -1.31 -18.95 7.19
CA GLY A 65 -1.18 -20.31 7.75
C GLY A 65 -2.53 -21.02 7.96
N GLU A 66 -3.57 -20.27 8.32
CA GLU A 66 -4.94 -20.79 8.54
C GLU A 66 -5.79 -20.80 7.24
N GLU A 67 -5.17 -20.68 6.07
CA GLU A 67 -5.82 -20.59 4.74
C GLU A 67 -6.85 -19.44 4.60
N SER A 68 -6.82 -18.46 5.52
CA SER A 68 -7.72 -17.30 5.55
C SER A 68 -7.19 -16.15 4.69
N LYS A 69 -7.03 -16.41 3.38
CA LYS A 69 -6.39 -15.48 2.44
C LYS A 69 -7.04 -14.09 2.40
N SER A 70 -8.38 -14.01 2.40
CA SER A 70 -9.09 -12.72 2.38
C SER A 70 -8.76 -11.84 3.60
N SER A 71 -8.54 -12.44 4.78
CA SER A 71 -8.17 -11.71 6.00
C SER A 71 -6.69 -11.31 5.97
N ALA A 72 -5.83 -12.21 5.45
CA ALA A 72 -4.42 -11.90 5.22
C ALA A 72 -4.25 -10.72 4.27
N THR A 73 -4.97 -10.71 3.14
CA THR A 73 -4.95 -9.63 2.15
C THR A 73 -5.26 -8.27 2.77
N LYS A 74 -6.29 -8.18 3.63
CA LYS A 74 -6.62 -6.93 4.34
C LYS A 74 -5.47 -6.42 5.20
N CYS A 75 -4.80 -7.32 5.93
CA CYS A 75 -3.65 -6.96 6.76
C CYS A 75 -2.45 -6.54 5.91
N LEU A 76 -2.19 -7.27 4.81
CA LEU A 76 -1.09 -6.98 3.89
C LEU A 76 -1.26 -5.63 3.17
N ILE A 77 -2.49 -5.26 2.79
CA ILE A 77 -2.77 -3.93 2.21
C ILE A 77 -2.34 -2.84 3.19
N LYS A 78 -2.68 -2.98 4.48
CA LYS A 78 -2.23 -2.04 5.52
C LYS A 78 -0.71 -2.02 5.64
N VAL A 79 -0.04 -3.18 5.66
CA VAL A 79 1.43 -3.26 5.66
C VAL A 79 2.02 -2.48 4.48
N ALA A 80 1.51 -2.69 3.27
CA ALA A 80 2.03 -2.06 2.07
C ALA A 80 1.78 -0.54 2.06
N GLN A 81 0.60 -0.10 2.51
CA GLN A 81 0.27 1.32 2.64
C GLN A 81 1.21 2.05 3.60
N TYR A 82 1.47 1.45 4.78
CA TYR A 82 2.38 2.03 5.77
C TYR A 82 3.85 1.92 5.35
N ALA A 83 4.24 0.83 4.69
CA ALA A 83 5.59 0.69 4.13
C ALA A 83 5.87 1.77 3.08
N ALA A 84 4.90 2.10 2.23
CA ALA A 84 5.01 3.19 1.27
C ALA A 84 5.14 4.57 1.95
N GLN A 85 4.48 4.79 3.08
CA GLN A 85 4.63 6.03 3.87
C GLN A 85 6.04 6.16 4.47
N LEU A 86 6.63 5.04 4.91
CA LEU A 86 8.02 4.95 5.40
C LEU A 86 9.07 4.89 4.29
N GLU A 87 8.69 5.16 3.03
CA GLU A 87 9.60 5.15 1.86
C GLU A 87 10.20 3.77 1.54
N GLN A 88 9.65 2.70 2.13
CA GLN A 88 10.01 1.31 1.82
C GLN A 88 9.22 0.82 0.59
N TYR A 89 9.34 1.53 -0.53
CA TYR A 89 8.55 1.27 -1.74
C TYR A 89 8.77 -0.15 -2.29
N GLN A 90 10.00 -0.67 -2.28
CA GLN A 90 10.30 -2.04 -2.73
C GLN A 90 9.49 -3.10 -1.98
N LYS A 91 9.36 -2.94 -0.65
CA LYS A 91 8.57 -3.85 0.19
C LYS A 91 7.08 -3.71 -0.10
N ALA A 92 6.59 -2.48 -0.23
CA ALA A 92 5.19 -2.21 -0.55
C ALA A 92 4.79 -2.82 -1.91
N ILE A 93 5.64 -2.65 -2.92
CA ILE A 93 5.46 -3.21 -4.27
C ILE A 93 5.34 -4.73 -4.21
N ALA A 94 6.29 -5.42 -3.56
CA ALA A 94 6.27 -6.88 -3.49
C ALA A 94 4.96 -7.40 -2.87
N VAL A 95 4.47 -6.72 -1.83
CA VAL A 95 3.22 -7.08 -1.15
C VAL A 95 2.00 -6.78 -2.03
N PHE A 96 1.94 -5.61 -2.68
CA PHE A 96 0.82 -5.27 -3.57
C PHE A 96 0.78 -6.16 -4.81
N GLU A 97 1.92 -6.52 -5.40
CA GLU A 97 1.98 -7.45 -6.53
C GLU A 97 1.46 -8.84 -6.14
N GLU A 98 1.89 -9.37 -4.98
CA GLU A 98 1.43 -10.68 -4.49
C GLU A 98 -0.10 -10.70 -4.36
N ILE A 99 -0.66 -9.66 -3.74
CA ILE A 99 -2.10 -9.51 -3.55
C ILE A 99 -2.82 -9.37 -4.89
N ALA A 100 -2.37 -8.45 -5.75
CA ALA A 100 -3.04 -8.12 -6.99
C ALA A 100 -3.04 -9.31 -7.96
N MET A 101 -1.95 -10.08 -8.01
CA MET A 101 -1.88 -11.32 -8.82
C MET A 101 -2.86 -12.37 -8.31
N TRP A 102 -2.93 -12.57 -6.99
CA TRP A 102 -3.89 -13.51 -6.40
C TRP A 102 -5.34 -13.09 -6.65
N GLU A 103 -5.66 -11.79 -6.53
CA GLU A 103 -7.00 -11.28 -6.81
C GLU A 103 -7.37 -11.30 -8.30
N ALA A 104 -6.40 -11.12 -9.19
CA ALA A 104 -6.60 -11.19 -10.64
C ALA A 104 -7.03 -12.60 -11.10
N ASP A 105 -6.52 -13.64 -10.45
CA ASP A 105 -6.92 -15.03 -10.69
C ASP A 105 -8.39 -15.28 -10.29
N HIS A 106 -8.95 -14.50 -9.37
CA HIS A 106 -10.31 -14.67 -8.86
C HIS A 106 -11.31 -13.75 -9.59
N PRO A 107 -12.28 -14.28 -10.38
CA PRO A 107 -13.20 -13.45 -11.17
C PRO A 107 -14.02 -12.45 -10.37
N THR A 108 -14.30 -12.76 -9.10
CA THR A 108 -15.09 -11.93 -8.18
C THR A 108 -14.30 -10.74 -7.63
N LEU A 109 -12.96 -10.83 -7.58
CA LEU A 109 -12.07 -9.83 -7.01
C LEU A 109 -11.38 -8.97 -8.07
N LYS A 110 -11.70 -9.16 -9.35
CA LYS A 110 -11.14 -8.37 -10.48
C LYS A 110 -11.25 -6.86 -10.29
N TYR A 111 -12.29 -6.37 -9.61
CA TYR A 111 -12.43 -4.94 -9.31
C TYR A 111 -11.43 -4.48 -8.24
N ALA A 112 -11.19 -5.29 -7.20
CA ALA A 112 -10.20 -5.00 -6.17
C ALA A 112 -8.76 -5.08 -6.73
N ALA A 113 -8.49 -6.07 -7.58
CA ALA A 113 -7.20 -6.25 -8.23
C ALA A 113 -6.75 -4.99 -8.99
N LYS A 114 -7.68 -4.32 -9.70
CA LYS A 114 -7.41 -3.06 -10.41
C LYS A 114 -6.90 -1.95 -9.49
N ASN A 115 -7.50 -1.84 -8.30
CA ASN A 115 -7.07 -0.85 -7.32
C ASN A 115 -5.68 -1.19 -6.77
N HIS A 116 -5.39 -2.45 -6.47
CA HIS A 116 -4.07 -2.86 -5.98
C HIS A 116 -2.98 -2.75 -7.04
N PHE A 117 -3.28 -3.03 -8.32
CA PHE A 117 -2.35 -2.76 -9.43
C PHE A 117 -2.02 -1.27 -9.53
N PHE A 118 -3.02 -0.40 -9.42
CA PHE A 118 -2.80 1.04 -9.41
C PHE A 118 -1.92 1.48 -8.23
N GLN A 119 -2.15 0.94 -7.03
CA GLN A 119 -1.32 1.22 -5.85
C GLN A 119 0.14 0.74 -6.04
N ALA A 120 0.35 -0.46 -6.60
CA ALA A 120 1.69 -0.95 -6.92
C ALA A 120 2.40 -0.05 -7.94
N LEU A 121 1.71 0.37 -9.01
CA LEU A 121 2.26 1.24 -10.05
C LEU A 121 2.66 2.62 -9.48
N LEU A 122 1.85 3.21 -8.59
CA LEU A 122 2.22 4.45 -7.90
C LEU A 122 3.49 4.28 -7.06
N CYS A 123 3.67 3.13 -6.41
CA CYS A 123 4.90 2.85 -5.68
C CYS A 123 6.11 2.66 -6.62
N TYR A 124 5.93 2.04 -7.80
CA TYR A 124 6.98 1.95 -8.82
C TYR A 124 7.38 3.34 -9.33
N LEU A 125 6.41 4.22 -9.61
CA LEU A 125 6.65 5.60 -10.04
C LEU A 125 7.44 6.42 -9.01
N CYS A 126 7.40 6.06 -7.73
CA CYS A 126 8.22 6.70 -6.70
C CYS A 126 9.69 6.25 -6.72
N ILE A 127 10.01 5.13 -7.38
CA ILE A 127 11.37 4.60 -7.52
C ILE A 127 11.94 4.98 -8.87
N ASP A 128 11.32 4.50 -9.96
CA ASP A 128 11.79 4.69 -11.33
C ASP A 128 10.60 4.59 -12.31
N PRO A 129 10.38 5.60 -13.19
CA PRO A 129 9.35 5.55 -14.22
C PRO A 129 9.53 4.39 -15.21
N LEU A 130 10.76 3.95 -15.49
CA LEU A 130 11.03 2.84 -16.40
C LEU A 130 10.52 1.51 -15.83
N ASP A 131 10.78 1.25 -14.55
CA ASP A 131 10.26 0.08 -13.84
C ASP A 131 8.73 0.09 -13.80
N ALA A 132 8.12 1.26 -13.62
CA ALA A 132 6.67 1.41 -13.69
C ALA A 132 6.12 1.04 -15.09
N GLN A 133 6.83 1.39 -16.17
CA GLN A 133 6.44 1.03 -17.53
C GLN A 133 6.53 -0.48 -17.78
N HIS A 134 7.56 -1.14 -17.25
CA HIS A 134 7.72 -2.60 -17.31
C HIS A 134 6.63 -3.31 -16.50
N ALA A 135 6.37 -2.86 -15.28
CA ALA A 135 5.31 -3.39 -14.42
C ALA A 135 3.93 -3.22 -15.05
N LEU A 136 3.68 -2.07 -15.67
CA LEU A 136 2.42 -1.79 -16.36
C LEU A 136 2.14 -2.80 -17.48
N LYS A 137 3.13 -3.07 -18.35
CA LYS A 137 2.99 -4.09 -19.42
C LYS A 137 2.68 -5.46 -18.84
N ARG A 138 3.37 -5.86 -17.78
CA ARG A 138 3.13 -7.14 -17.08
C ARG A 138 1.72 -7.23 -16.50
N PHE A 139 1.19 -6.14 -15.93
CA PHE A 139 -0.18 -6.11 -15.40
C PHE A 139 -1.24 -6.10 -16.51
N GLU A 140 -0.97 -5.46 -17.64
CA GLU A 140 -1.84 -5.52 -18.83
C GLU A 140 -1.90 -6.93 -19.42
N ASP A 141 -0.77 -7.63 -19.47
CA ASP A 141 -0.69 -9.02 -19.93
C ASP A 141 -1.43 -9.97 -18.97
N ALA A 142 -1.29 -9.75 -17.65
CA ALA A 142 -1.97 -10.56 -16.63
C ALA A 142 -3.49 -10.29 -16.59
N SER A 143 -3.91 -9.05 -16.83
CA SER A 143 -5.31 -8.65 -16.84
C SER A 143 -5.60 -7.68 -17.98
N PRO A 144 -6.05 -8.18 -19.15
CA PRO A 144 -6.44 -7.33 -20.28
C PRO A 144 -7.54 -6.32 -19.91
N SER A 145 -8.33 -6.64 -18.89
CA SER A 145 -9.39 -5.77 -18.37
C SER A 145 -8.88 -4.53 -17.61
N PHE A 146 -7.58 -4.48 -17.27
CA PHE A 146 -6.91 -3.34 -16.65
C PHE A 146 -6.48 -2.30 -17.68
N ALA A 147 -6.05 -2.73 -18.88
CA ALA A 147 -5.58 -1.81 -19.93
C ALA A 147 -6.62 -0.76 -20.34
N ASP A 148 -7.91 -1.13 -20.32
CA ASP A 148 -9.01 -0.23 -20.66
C ASP A 148 -9.45 0.70 -19.52
N THR A 149 -8.91 0.53 -18.31
CA THR A 149 -9.34 1.30 -17.14
C THR A 149 -8.73 2.69 -17.12
N ARG A 150 -9.33 3.56 -16.31
CA ARG A 150 -8.91 4.95 -16.18
C ARG A 150 -7.59 5.05 -15.41
N GLU A 151 -7.37 4.14 -14.48
CA GLU A 151 -6.17 4.03 -13.67
C GLU A 151 -4.95 3.69 -14.53
N ALA A 152 -5.08 2.72 -15.45
CA ALA A 152 -3.99 2.38 -16.37
C ALA A 152 -3.65 3.55 -17.32
N LYS A 153 -4.68 4.24 -17.85
CA LYS A 153 -4.49 5.44 -18.68
C LYS A 153 -3.81 6.55 -17.91
N LEU A 154 -4.25 6.82 -16.68
CA LEU A 154 -3.60 7.79 -15.80
C LEU A 154 -2.12 7.45 -15.61
N ILE A 155 -1.78 6.20 -15.28
CA ILE A 155 -0.38 5.82 -15.08
C ILE A 155 0.45 6.02 -16.37
N LYS A 156 -0.08 5.68 -17.55
CA LYS A 156 0.60 5.97 -18.83
C LYS A 156 0.86 7.45 -19.03
N ASP A 157 -0.15 8.27 -18.77
CA ASP A 157 -0.04 9.73 -18.91
C ASP A 157 0.98 10.28 -17.90
N LEU A 158 0.99 9.77 -16.65
CA LEU A 158 1.96 10.18 -15.62
C LEU A 158 3.39 9.76 -15.98
N ILE A 159 3.60 8.56 -16.54
CA ILE A 159 4.92 8.11 -17.02
C ILE A 159 5.40 9.05 -18.14
N ALA A 160 4.54 9.38 -19.11
CA ALA A 160 4.90 10.33 -20.18
C ALA A 160 5.22 11.73 -19.63
N CYS A 161 4.45 12.22 -18.64
CA CYS A 161 4.76 13.50 -17.98
C CYS A 161 6.13 13.47 -17.28
N LEU A 162 6.48 12.33 -16.66
CA LEU A 162 7.76 12.13 -15.98
C LEU A 162 8.91 12.10 -16.98
N GLU A 163 8.75 11.41 -18.12
CA GLU A 163 9.74 11.36 -19.20
C GLU A 163 9.95 12.73 -19.86
N ASP A 164 8.89 13.53 -20.02
CA ASP A 164 8.96 14.88 -20.58
C ASP A 164 9.37 15.97 -19.56
N GLY A 165 9.46 15.63 -18.27
CA GLY A 165 9.75 16.57 -17.18
C GLY A 165 8.66 17.61 -16.92
N ASN A 166 7.46 17.46 -17.47
CA ASN A 166 6.45 18.52 -17.47
C ASN A 166 5.57 18.50 -16.21
N GLU A 167 5.97 19.28 -15.19
CA GLU A 167 5.24 19.40 -13.92
C GLU A 167 3.80 19.93 -14.10
N GLU A 168 3.57 20.88 -15.02
CA GLU A 168 2.25 21.46 -15.26
C GLU A 168 1.29 20.40 -15.81
N LEU A 169 1.73 19.64 -16.82
CA LEU A 169 0.96 18.54 -17.42
C LEU A 169 0.63 17.47 -16.39
N PHE A 170 1.58 17.12 -15.52
CA PHE A 170 1.37 16.18 -14.43
C PHE A 170 0.23 16.65 -13.52
N THR A 171 0.26 17.91 -13.08
CA THR A 171 -0.77 18.44 -12.17
C THR A 171 -2.15 18.52 -12.83
N ASP A 172 -2.23 18.87 -14.10
CA ASP A 172 -3.51 18.97 -14.80
C ASP A 172 -4.11 17.59 -15.10
N THR A 173 -3.27 16.59 -15.36
CA THR A 173 -3.69 15.18 -15.51
C THR A 173 -4.25 14.65 -14.18
N VAL A 174 -3.54 14.87 -13.07
CA VAL A 174 -4.00 14.48 -11.73
C VAL A 174 -5.31 15.19 -11.35
N LYS A 175 -5.43 16.51 -11.60
CA LYS A 175 -6.69 17.26 -11.35
C LYS A 175 -7.85 16.73 -12.18
N SER A 176 -7.61 16.39 -13.45
CA SER A 176 -8.64 15.86 -14.34
C SER A 176 -9.11 14.50 -13.88
N PHE A 177 -8.19 13.67 -13.37
CA PHE A 177 -8.54 12.40 -12.76
C PHE A 177 -9.31 12.57 -11.44
N ASP A 178 -8.86 13.44 -10.53
CA ASP A 178 -9.51 13.67 -9.21
C ASP A 178 -10.97 14.15 -9.34
N LYS A 179 -11.27 14.94 -10.38
CA LYS A 179 -12.66 15.36 -10.69
C LYS A 179 -13.59 14.19 -10.98
N ILE A 180 -13.06 13.09 -11.52
CA ILE A 180 -13.83 11.93 -11.97
C ILE A 180 -13.77 10.81 -10.93
N SER A 181 -12.59 10.56 -10.38
CA SER A 181 -12.26 9.52 -9.41
C SER A 181 -11.58 10.18 -8.22
N ARG A 182 -12.31 10.31 -7.11
CA ARG A 182 -11.83 11.01 -5.92
C ARG A 182 -10.57 10.32 -5.36
N LEU A 183 -9.48 11.06 -5.24
CA LEU A 183 -8.22 10.53 -4.72
C LEU A 183 -8.23 10.55 -3.18
N ASP A 184 -7.93 9.41 -2.57
CA ASP A 184 -7.71 9.32 -1.12
C ASP A 184 -6.39 9.99 -0.70
N GLN A 185 -6.30 10.37 0.58
CA GLN A 185 -5.13 11.02 1.17
C GLN A 185 -3.82 10.26 0.90
N TRP A 186 -3.86 8.93 0.88
CA TRP A 186 -2.69 8.09 0.59
C TRP A 186 -2.20 8.25 -0.87
N HIS A 187 -3.12 8.20 -1.84
CA HIS A 187 -2.79 8.40 -3.26
C HIS A 187 -2.24 9.81 -3.50
N THR A 188 -2.89 10.83 -2.93
CA THR A 188 -2.43 12.22 -3.02
C THR A 188 -1.04 12.39 -2.41
N GLY A 189 -0.75 11.73 -1.29
CA GLY A 189 0.57 11.75 -0.65
C GLY A 189 1.68 11.22 -1.56
N LEU A 190 1.45 10.10 -2.25
CA LEU A 190 2.39 9.52 -3.22
C LEU A 190 2.54 10.43 -4.45
N LEU A 191 1.44 10.90 -5.03
CA LEU A 191 1.49 11.78 -6.20
C LEU A 191 2.24 13.09 -5.93
N VAL A 192 2.08 13.67 -4.74
CA VAL A 192 2.86 14.85 -4.33
C VAL A 192 4.35 14.52 -4.19
N LYS A 193 4.70 13.31 -3.72
CA LYS A 193 6.11 12.88 -3.69
C LYS A 193 6.69 12.71 -5.08
N ILE A 194 5.98 12.02 -5.99
CA ILE A 194 6.38 11.85 -7.40
C ILE A 194 6.59 13.22 -8.05
N LYS A 195 5.64 14.13 -7.85
CA LYS A 195 5.72 15.50 -8.34
C LYS A 195 7.00 16.22 -7.87
N ARG A 196 7.37 16.07 -6.59
CA ARG A 196 8.59 16.67 -6.03
C ARG A 196 9.87 16.06 -6.59
N SER A 197 9.84 14.82 -7.07
CA SER A 197 10.99 14.22 -7.75
C SER A 197 11.25 14.89 -9.10
N ILE A 198 10.19 15.20 -9.86
CA ILE A 198 10.30 15.93 -11.14
C ILE A 198 10.97 17.29 -10.96
N SER A 199 10.50 18.10 -10.00
CA SER A 199 11.05 19.45 -9.78
C SER A 199 12.52 19.44 -9.33
N LYS A 200 13.02 18.31 -8.78
CA LYS A 200 14.43 18.18 -8.37
C LYS A 200 15.34 17.83 -9.54
N GLU A 201 14.87 17.02 -10.49
CA GLU A 201 15.64 16.69 -11.69
C GLU A 201 15.87 17.93 -12.56
N GLU A 202 14.86 18.82 -12.68
CA GLU A 202 15.03 20.10 -13.37
C GLU A 202 16.06 21.03 -12.68
N GLU A 203 16.16 21.04 -11.34
CA GLU A 203 17.12 21.89 -10.62
C GLU A 203 18.58 21.40 -10.71
N ASP A 204 18.81 20.10 -10.86
CA ASP A 204 20.16 19.53 -10.99
C ASP A 204 20.70 19.59 -12.43
N ASP A 205 19.84 19.57 -13.46
CA ASP A 205 20.24 19.76 -14.86
C ASP A 205 20.58 21.23 -15.21
N LEU A 206 20.22 22.18 -14.34
CA LEU A 206 20.46 23.62 -14.48
C LEU A 206 21.72 24.12 -13.73
N LYS A 207 22.49 23.24 -13.06
CA LYS A 207 23.76 23.56 -12.39
C LYS A 207 24.98 23.03 -13.12
#